data_AF-A0A2G9P0J3-F1
#
_entry.id   AF-A0A2G9P0J3-F1
#
_cell.length_a   1.000
_cell.length_b   1.000
_cell.length_c   1.000
_cell.angle_alpha   90.00
_cell.angle_beta   90.00
_cell.angle_gamma   90.00
#
_symmetry.space_group_name_H-M   'P 1'
#
loop_
_entity.id
_entity.type
_entity.pdbx_description
1 polymer ?
#
loop_
_entity_poly.entity_id
_entity_poly.type
_entity_poly.pdbx_seq_one_letter_code
_entity_poly.pdbx_strand_id
1 'polypeptide(L)'
;MSQSINQHLMEAAPWMEDLGALIHQIGEVERHLAYLKWISQIEELSDNIQQHLMTNNVSEATNTMVSMAELAIKLQDSSCTHLLKFICSTVQFWHKILKDKLTSDFEEVLNQLHWPFVSPHQSPTPVSSSSSSVGANEIYSNLQTLFTQLLKLQVSDELISKPKQMPDKFSLPSSPPIILPMQIMLAPLQKRFRYHFTGNRQTNLLSK
;
A
#
# COMPACT_ATOMS: atom_id res chain seq x y z
N MET A 1 -68.84 -6.86 -19.10
CA MET A 1 -67.53 -6.19 -18.90
C MET A 1 -66.63 -6.94 -17.93
N SER A 2 -67.05 -7.28 -16.71
CA SER A 2 -66.19 -7.97 -15.72
C SER A 2 -65.61 -9.32 -16.19
N GLN A 3 -66.39 -10.19 -16.86
CA GLN A 3 -65.89 -11.49 -17.35
C GLN A 3 -64.82 -11.37 -18.45
N SER A 4 -64.98 -10.43 -19.39
CA SER A 4 -64.01 -10.23 -20.49
C SER A 4 -62.67 -9.68 -19.97
N ILE A 5 -62.70 -8.83 -18.94
CA ILE A 5 -61.48 -8.35 -18.27
C ILE A 5 -60.78 -9.50 -17.53
N ASN A 6 -61.54 -10.36 -16.83
CA ASN A 6 -60.98 -11.51 -16.13
C ASN A 6 -60.36 -12.54 -17.08
N GLN A 7 -60.97 -12.76 -18.24
CA GLN A 7 -60.43 -13.67 -19.25
C GLN A 7 -59.13 -13.14 -19.86
N HIS A 8 -59.07 -11.84 -20.16
CA HIS A 8 -57.82 -11.21 -20.61
C HIS A 8 -56.71 -11.24 -19.53
N LEU A 9 -57.05 -11.10 -18.25
CA LEU A 9 -56.08 -11.24 -17.15
C LEU A 9 -55.54 -12.67 -17.04
N MET A 10 -56.38 -13.68 -17.24
CA MET A 10 -55.95 -15.09 -17.25
C MET A 10 -55.08 -15.42 -18.46
N GLU A 11 -55.40 -14.86 -19.63
CA GLU A 11 -54.58 -15.03 -20.85
C GLU A 11 -53.23 -14.31 -20.75
N ALA A 12 -53.16 -13.16 -20.07
CA ALA A 12 -51.95 -12.38 -19.89
C ALA A 12 -51.06 -12.84 -18.73
N ALA A 13 -51.59 -13.61 -17.77
CA ALA A 13 -50.86 -14.12 -16.62
C ALA A 13 -49.57 -14.91 -16.98
N PRO A 14 -49.59 -15.90 -17.90
CA PRO A 14 -48.38 -16.65 -18.24
C PRO A 14 -47.31 -15.78 -18.91
N TRP A 15 -47.72 -14.79 -19.70
CA TRP A 15 -46.78 -13.84 -20.32
C TRP A 15 -46.13 -12.93 -19.27
N MET A 16 -46.87 -12.59 -18.21
CA MET A 16 -46.35 -11.80 -17.10
C MET A 16 -45.35 -12.60 -16.25
N GLU A 17 -45.58 -13.89 -16.06
CA GLU A 17 -44.62 -14.81 -15.43
C GLU A 17 -43.35 -14.98 -16.27
N ASP A 18 -43.49 -15.21 -17.58
CA ASP A 18 -42.36 -15.34 -18.51
C ASP A 18 -41.52 -14.05 -18.57
N LEU A 19 -42.18 -12.90 -18.62
CA LEU A 19 -41.50 -11.59 -18.59
C LEU A 19 -40.82 -11.36 -17.24
N GLY A 20 -41.44 -11.77 -16.14
CA GLY A 20 -40.81 -11.75 -14.81
C GLY A 20 -39.56 -12.62 -14.74
N ALA A 21 -39.60 -13.81 -15.33
CA ALA A 21 -38.44 -14.70 -15.42
C ALA A 21 -37.30 -14.10 -16.26
N LEU A 22 -37.62 -13.48 -17.40
CA LEU A 22 -36.63 -12.79 -18.24
C LEU A 22 -36.00 -11.59 -17.51
N ILE A 23 -36.79 -10.79 -16.78
CA ILE A 23 -36.26 -9.68 -15.97
C ILE A 23 -35.31 -10.22 -14.89
N HIS A 24 -35.66 -11.33 -14.25
CA HIS A 24 -34.78 -11.95 -13.25
C HIS A 24 -33.45 -12.39 -13.88
N GLN A 25 -33.49 -13.06 -15.04
CA GLN A 25 -32.30 -13.47 -15.77
C GLN A 25 -31.41 -12.28 -16.17
N ILE A 26 -32.01 -11.19 -16.65
CA ILE A 26 -31.28 -9.96 -16.96
C ILE A 26 -30.57 -9.44 -15.70
N GLY A 27 -31.29 -9.36 -14.58
CA GLY A 27 -30.71 -8.94 -13.30
C GLY A 27 -29.57 -9.86 -12.83
N GLU A 28 -29.67 -11.16 -13.05
CA GLU A 28 -28.56 -12.07 -12.78
C GLU A 28 -27.34 -11.81 -13.67
N VAL A 29 -27.54 -11.65 -14.98
CA VAL A 29 -26.45 -11.37 -15.93
C VAL A 29 -25.78 -10.03 -15.61
N GLU A 30 -26.54 -9.00 -15.25
CA GLU A 30 -26.00 -7.70 -14.86
C GLU A 30 -25.10 -7.81 -13.62
N ARG A 31 -25.48 -8.61 -12.62
CA ARG A 31 -24.63 -8.87 -11.44
C ARG A 31 -23.34 -9.58 -11.80
N HIS A 32 -23.40 -10.61 -12.65
CA HIS A 32 -22.19 -11.32 -13.10
C HIS A 32 -21.27 -10.41 -13.91
N LEU A 33 -21.84 -9.58 -14.80
CA LEU A 33 -21.09 -8.60 -15.58
C LEU A 33 -20.41 -7.57 -14.67
N ALA A 34 -21.11 -7.06 -13.65
CA ALA A 34 -20.53 -6.14 -12.68
C ALA A 34 -19.36 -6.79 -11.91
N TYR A 35 -19.50 -8.05 -11.50
CA TYR A 35 -18.43 -8.80 -10.84
C TYR A 35 -17.19 -8.95 -11.75
N LEU A 36 -17.38 -9.33 -13.02
CA LEU A 36 -16.28 -9.46 -13.98
C LEU A 36 -15.59 -8.12 -14.28
N LYS A 37 -16.35 -7.03 -14.35
CA LYS A 37 -15.78 -5.68 -14.52
C LYS A 37 -14.85 -5.31 -13.36
N TRP A 38 -15.21 -5.66 -12.12
CA TRP A 38 -14.33 -5.44 -10.98
C TRP A 38 -13.05 -6.27 -11.06
N ILE A 39 -13.14 -7.55 -11.44
CA ILE A 39 -11.94 -8.39 -11.64
C ILE A 39 -11.03 -7.76 -12.69
N SER A 40 -11.58 -7.42 -13.86
CA SER A 40 -10.81 -6.81 -14.95
C SER A 40 -10.11 -5.53 -14.51
N GLN A 41 -10.76 -4.69 -13.70
CA GLN A 41 -10.15 -3.46 -13.18
C GLN A 41 -9.00 -3.76 -12.21
N ILE A 42 -9.12 -4.78 -11.36
CA ILE A 42 -8.06 -5.20 -10.43
C ILE A 42 -6.85 -5.72 -11.21
N GLU A 43 -7.09 -6.53 -12.25
CA GLU A 43 -6.05 -7.06 -13.13
C GLU A 43 -5.35 -5.96 -13.91
N GLU A 44 -6.09 -5.00 -14.46
CA GLU A 44 -5.52 -3.84 -15.17
C GLU A 44 -4.60 -3.01 -14.25
N LEU A 45 -5.03 -2.74 -13.01
CA LEU A 45 -4.18 -2.06 -12.03
C LEU A 45 -2.93 -2.87 -11.69
N SER A 46 -3.05 -4.19 -11.59
CA SER A 46 -1.93 -5.11 -11.34
C SER A 46 -0.91 -5.07 -12.49
N ASP A 47 -1.39 -5.12 -13.74
CA ASP A 47 -0.55 -5.05 -14.94
C ASP A 47 0.16 -3.70 -15.06
N ASN A 48 -0.55 -2.60 -14.75
CA ASN A 48 0.04 -1.26 -14.70
C ASN A 48 1.16 -1.16 -13.66
N ILE A 49 0.95 -1.69 -12.44
CA ILE A 49 2.02 -1.73 -11.41
C ILE A 49 3.22 -2.51 -11.93
N GLN A 50 2.99 -3.69 -12.52
CA GLN A 50 4.06 -4.51 -13.07
C GLN A 50 4.84 -3.78 -14.17
N GLN A 51 4.14 -3.14 -15.11
CA GLN A 51 4.76 -2.39 -16.20
C GLN A 51 5.58 -1.19 -15.69
N HIS A 52 5.05 -0.44 -14.72
CA HIS A 52 5.78 0.66 -14.08
C HIS A 52 7.05 0.15 -13.36
N LEU A 53 7.01 -1.02 -12.72
CA LEU A 53 8.19 -1.63 -12.12
C LEU A 53 9.24 -2.06 -13.15
N MET A 54 8.82 -2.63 -14.29
CA MET A 54 9.72 -3.04 -15.38
C MET A 54 10.42 -1.85 -16.05
N THR A 55 9.74 -0.70 -16.13
CA THR A 55 10.28 0.56 -16.67
C THR A 55 11.01 1.41 -15.63
N ASN A 56 11.20 0.87 -14.42
CA ASN A 56 11.79 1.54 -13.26
C ASN A 56 11.09 2.84 -12.83
N ASN A 57 9.82 3.01 -13.19
CA ASN A 57 9.00 4.14 -12.78
C ASN A 57 8.29 3.85 -11.45
N VAL A 58 9.06 3.82 -10.36
CA VAL A 58 8.55 3.44 -9.03
C VAL A 58 7.51 4.44 -8.48
N SER A 59 7.61 5.72 -8.89
CA SER A 59 6.62 6.73 -8.51
C SER A 59 5.23 6.40 -9.05
N GLU A 60 5.13 6.09 -10.34
CA GLU A 60 3.84 5.72 -10.93
C GLU A 60 3.33 4.38 -10.41
N ALA A 61 4.21 3.39 -10.19
CA ALA A 61 3.84 2.13 -9.54
C ALA A 61 3.19 2.37 -8.15
N THR A 62 3.75 3.30 -7.37
CA THR A 62 3.22 3.66 -6.05
C THR A 62 1.88 4.40 -6.16
N ASN A 63 1.72 5.31 -7.13
CA ASN A 63 0.43 5.97 -7.37
C ASN A 63 -0.65 4.94 -7.77
N THR A 64 -0.34 4.00 -8.67
CA THR A 64 -1.26 2.93 -9.05
C THR A 64 -1.62 2.02 -7.87
N MET A 65 -0.66 1.72 -6.98
CA MET A 65 -0.90 0.99 -5.74
C MET A 65 -1.89 1.73 -4.82
N VAL A 66 -1.77 3.06 -4.69
CA VAL A 66 -2.75 3.86 -3.93
C VAL A 66 -4.14 3.74 -4.56
N SER A 67 -4.27 3.84 -5.89
CA SER A 67 -5.57 3.66 -6.56
C SER A 67 -6.16 2.25 -6.34
N MET A 68 -5.32 1.21 -6.31
CA MET A 68 -5.75 -0.15 -5.98
C MET A 68 -6.20 -0.29 -4.52
N ALA A 69 -5.54 0.41 -3.58
CA ALA A 69 -5.96 0.47 -2.18
C ALA A 69 -7.31 1.20 -2.01
N GLU A 70 -7.52 2.32 -2.72
CA GLU A 70 -8.80 3.03 -2.76
C GLU A 70 -9.92 2.16 -3.32
N LEU A 71 -9.62 1.37 -4.36
CA LEU A 71 -10.55 0.39 -4.91
C LEU A 71 -10.92 -0.69 -3.87
N ALA A 72 -9.95 -1.15 -3.07
CA ALA A 72 -10.20 -2.09 -1.99
C ALA A 72 -11.13 -1.50 -0.91
N ILE A 73 -10.93 -0.23 -0.53
CA ILE A 73 -11.81 0.49 0.40
C ILE A 73 -13.23 0.56 -0.17
N LYS A 74 -13.36 0.96 -1.45
CA LYS A 74 -14.67 1.07 -2.12
C LYS A 74 -15.42 -0.26 -2.15
N LEU A 75 -14.70 -1.37 -2.30
CA LEU A 75 -15.29 -2.69 -2.35
C LEU A 75 -15.56 -3.29 -0.97
N GLN A 76 -15.05 -2.69 0.12
CA GLN A 76 -15.08 -3.26 1.48
C GLN A 76 -16.48 -3.65 1.97
N ASP A 77 -17.50 -2.86 1.61
CA ASP A 77 -18.89 -3.10 2.02
C ASP A 77 -19.64 -4.11 1.13
N SER A 78 -18.96 -4.69 0.13
CA SER A 78 -19.56 -5.67 -0.77
C SER A 78 -19.85 -7.00 -0.06
N SER A 79 -21.00 -7.61 -0.37
CA SER A 79 -21.32 -8.97 0.06
C SER A 79 -20.51 -10.05 -0.68
N CYS A 80 -19.74 -9.68 -1.72
CA CYS A 80 -18.95 -10.60 -2.54
C CYS A 80 -17.62 -10.96 -1.85
N THR A 81 -17.66 -11.97 -0.99
CA THR A 81 -16.48 -12.42 -0.20
C THR A 81 -15.27 -12.83 -1.04
N HIS A 82 -15.48 -13.48 -2.19
CA HIS A 82 -14.39 -13.88 -3.08
C HIS A 82 -13.73 -12.68 -3.76
N LEU A 83 -14.52 -11.69 -4.19
CA LEU A 83 -13.99 -10.45 -4.77
C LEU A 83 -13.17 -9.68 -3.74
N LEU A 84 -13.71 -9.53 -2.53
CA LEU A 84 -13.03 -8.90 -1.39
C LEU A 84 -11.70 -9.60 -1.09
N LYS A 85 -11.71 -10.92 -0.97
CA LYS A 85 -10.49 -11.69 -0.72
C LYS A 85 -9.47 -11.50 -1.84
N PHE A 86 -9.91 -11.48 -3.10
CA PHE A 86 -9.05 -11.26 -4.24
C PHE A 86 -8.38 -9.89 -4.18
N ILE A 87 -9.14 -8.79 -4.10
CA ILE A 87 -8.56 -7.44 -4.05
C ILE A 87 -7.63 -7.26 -2.83
N CYS A 88 -8.01 -7.73 -1.65
CA CYS A 88 -7.16 -7.63 -0.46
C CYS A 88 -5.84 -8.41 -0.62
N SER A 89 -5.89 -9.61 -1.22
CA SER A 89 -4.69 -10.40 -1.47
C SER A 89 -3.79 -9.74 -2.51
N THR A 90 -4.38 -9.15 -3.56
CA THR A 90 -3.65 -8.43 -4.60
C THR A 90 -2.99 -7.17 -4.04
N VAL A 91 -3.70 -6.40 -3.21
CA VAL A 91 -3.14 -5.25 -2.48
C VAL A 91 -1.97 -5.67 -1.59
N GLN A 92 -2.13 -6.74 -0.81
CA GLN A 92 -1.05 -7.27 0.04
C GLN A 92 0.19 -7.70 -0.76
N PHE A 93 -0.03 -8.36 -1.89
CA PHE A 93 1.03 -8.82 -2.78
C PHE A 93 1.86 -7.64 -3.32
N TRP A 94 1.20 -6.67 -3.94
CA TRP A 94 1.90 -5.51 -4.53
C TRP A 94 2.51 -4.59 -3.49
N HIS A 95 1.81 -4.38 -2.37
CA HIS A 95 2.33 -3.62 -1.26
C HIS A 95 3.66 -4.19 -0.75
N LYS A 96 3.73 -5.52 -0.58
CA LYS A 96 4.97 -6.18 -0.16
C LYS A 96 6.11 -5.93 -1.15
N ILE A 97 5.88 -6.14 -2.44
CA ILE A 97 6.89 -5.95 -3.49
C ILE A 97 7.40 -4.51 -3.50
N LEU A 98 6.49 -3.53 -3.51
CA LEU A 98 6.84 -2.12 -3.53
C LEU A 98 7.57 -1.69 -2.26
N LYS A 99 7.12 -2.17 -1.09
CA LYS A 99 7.76 -1.89 0.19
C LYS A 99 9.19 -2.40 0.23
N ASP A 100 9.42 -3.65 -0.20
CA ASP A 100 10.75 -4.26 -0.23
C ASP A 100 11.68 -3.47 -1.18
N LYS A 101 11.21 -3.13 -2.38
CA LYS A 101 11.97 -2.34 -3.36
C LYS A 101 12.30 -0.94 -2.83
N LEU A 102 11.30 -0.18 -2.42
CA LEU A 102 11.48 1.19 -1.91
C LEU A 102 12.34 1.23 -0.65
N THR A 103 12.23 0.22 0.22
CA THR A 103 13.09 0.13 1.42
C THR A 103 14.54 -0.08 1.03
N SER A 104 14.81 -0.99 0.09
CA SER A 104 16.17 -1.23 -0.42
C SER A 104 16.76 0.04 -1.05
N ASP A 105 16.02 0.70 -1.94
CA ASP A 105 16.46 1.92 -2.61
C ASP A 105 16.72 3.05 -1.59
N PHE A 106 15.86 3.16 -0.58
CA PHE A 106 15.99 4.18 0.47
C PHE A 106 17.18 3.91 1.40
N GLU A 107 17.43 2.65 1.77
CA GLU A 107 18.63 2.26 2.54
C GLU A 107 19.91 2.56 1.76
N GLU A 108 19.93 2.33 0.44
CA GLU A 108 21.07 2.68 -0.40
C GLU A 108 21.35 4.19 -0.37
N VAL A 109 20.33 5.03 -0.52
CA VAL A 109 20.47 6.49 -0.44
C VAL A 109 20.93 6.92 0.96
N LEU A 110 20.41 6.33 2.03
CA LEU A 110 20.85 6.62 3.40
C LEU A 110 22.33 6.25 3.62
N ASN A 111 22.79 5.15 3.03
CA ASN A 111 24.20 4.75 3.08
C ASN A 111 25.11 5.74 2.34
N GLN A 112 24.67 6.25 1.18
CA GLN A 112 25.39 7.30 0.44
C GLN A 112 25.49 8.61 1.23
N LEU A 113 24.46 8.94 2.01
CA LEU A 113 24.44 10.10 2.92
C LEU A 113 25.19 9.87 4.24
N HIS A 114 25.78 8.69 4.45
CA HIS A 114 26.39 8.25 5.70
C HIS A 114 25.45 8.36 6.93
N TRP A 115 24.13 8.25 6.72
CA TRP A 115 23.17 8.25 7.82
C TRP A 115 23.41 7.07 8.78
N PRO A 116 23.29 7.26 10.12
CA PRO A 116 22.84 8.46 10.82
C PRO A 116 23.96 9.39 11.30
N PHE A 117 25.21 9.13 10.94
CA PHE A 117 26.31 10.04 11.24
C PHE A 117 26.67 10.81 9.97
N VAL A 118 25.84 11.78 9.63
CA VAL A 118 26.17 12.78 8.61
C VAL A 118 27.40 13.54 9.14
N SER A 119 28.60 13.14 8.73
CA SER A 119 29.85 13.62 9.34
C SER A 119 29.95 15.14 9.29
N PRO A 120 30.07 15.86 10.42
CA PRO A 120 30.33 17.30 10.42
C PRO A 120 31.82 17.65 10.25
N HIS A 121 32.70 16.71 9.91
CA HIS A 121 34.15 16.93 9.96
C HIS A 121 34.88 16.49 8.68
N GLN A 122 34.77 17.30 7.63
CA GLN A 122 35.92 17.57 6.78
C GLN A 122 36.50 18.92 7.21
N SER A 123 37.47 18.89 8.12
CA SER A 123 38.47 19.95 8.23
C SER A 123 39.15 20.12 6.86
N PRO A 124 39.29 21.35 6.34
CA PRO A 124 39.76 21.58 4.98
C PRO A 124 41.23 21.18 4.86
N THR A 125 41.47 20.01 4.27
CA THR A 125 42.74 19.70 3.60
C THR A 125 42.46 19.71 2.10
N PRO A 126 43.09 20.59 1.32
CA PRO A 126 42.77 20.76 -0.09
C PRO A 126 43.54 19.71 -0.88
N VAL A 127 43.04 18.48 -0.93
CA VAL A 127 43.48 17.48 -1.91
C VAL A 127 42.29 16.69 -2.42
N SER A 128 41.75 17.20 -3.53
CA SER A 128 41.26 16.39 -4.65
C SER A 128 40.20 15.34 -4.35
N SER A 129 38.95 15.78 -4.26
CA SER A 129 37.86 15.14 -5.02
C SER A 129 36.71 16.12 -5.14
N SER A 130 36.69 16.80 -6.27
CA SER A 130 35.54 17.47 -6.86
C SER A 130 34.39 16.46 -7.07
N SER A 131 33.61 16.18 -6.02
CA SER A 131 32.23 15.75 -6.19
C SER A 131 31.39 17.02 -6.27
N SER A 132 30.97 17.34 -7.49
CA SER A 132 30.14 18.48 -7.86
C SER A 132 28.97 18.69 -6.88
N SER A 133 28.70 19.95 -6.54
CA SER A 133 27.49 20.37 -5.80
C SER A 133 26.17 19.87 -6.42
N VAL A 134 26.22 19.45 -7.69
CA VAL A 134 25.13 18.82 -8.43
C VAL A 134 24.77 17.43 -7.87
N GLY A 135 25.75 16.57 -7.58
CA GLY A 135 25.49 15.21 -7.11
C GLY A 135 24.85 15.15 -5.72
N ALA A 136 25.22 16.08 -4.82
CA ALA A 136 24.59 16.18 -3.51
C ALA A 136 23.09 16.54 -3.63
N ASN A 137 22.74 17.51 -4.47
CA ASN A 137 21.35 17.92 -4.69
C ASN A 137 20.50 16.78 -5.27
N GLU A 138 21.06 15.96 -6.17
CA GLU A 138 20.38 14.78 -6.73
C GLU A 138 20.10 13.73 -5.65
N ILE A 139 21.06 13.44 -4.76
CA ILE A 139 20.87 12.48 -3.66
C ILE A 139 19.76 12.95 -2.71
N TYR A 140 19.71 14.23 -2.35
CA TYR A 140 18.64 14.77 -1.50
C TYR A 140 17.27 14.75 -2.19
N SER A 141 17.22 15.04 -3.50
CA SER A 141 15.98 14.91 -4.30
C SER A 141 15.48 13.47 -4.36
N ASN A 142 16.39 12.52 -4.54
CA ASN A 142 16.08 11.09 -4.53
C ASN A 142 15.57 10.65 -3.15
N LEU A 143 16.21 11.11 -2.07
CA LEU A 143 15.77 10.87 -0.70
C LEU A 143 14.33 11.38 -0.48
N GLN A 144 14.05 12.63 -0.87
CA GLN A 144 12.72 13.23 -0.73
C GLN A 144 11.67 12.47 -1.54
N THR A 145 12.02 12.04 -2.75
CA THR A 145 11.15 11.25 -3.61
C THR A 145 10.82 9.92 -2.96
N LEU A 146 11.82 9.12 -2.57
CA LEU A 146 11.62 7.83 -1.91
C LEU A 146 10.87 7.96 -0.58
N PHE A 147 11.16 8.99 0.21
CA PHE A 147 10.43 9.28 1.44
C PHE A 147 8.93 9.50 1.16
N THR A 148 8.61 10.29 0.14
CA THR A 148 7.23 10.58 -0.26
C THR A 148 6.53 9.31 -0.76
N GLN A 149 7.20 8.46 -1.53
CA GLN A 149 6.63 7.19 -2.01
C GLN A 149 6.38 6.22 -0.86
N LEU A 150 7.33 6.07 0.07
CA LEU A 150 7.17 5.25 1.27
C LEU A 150 6.02 5.75 2.15
N LEU A 151 5.82 7.08 2.24
CA LEU A 151 4.70 7.66 2.98
C LEU A 151 3.35 7.36 2.29
N LYS A 152 3.26 7.48 0.97
CA LYS A 152 2.06 7.11 0.20
C LYS A 152 1.70 5.64 0.38
N LEU A 153 2.72 4.77 0.40
CA LEU A 153 2.54 3.33 0.58
C LEU A 153 1.95 2.97 1.95
N GLN A 154 2.09 3.84 2.96
CA GLN A 154 1.57 3.61 4.30
C GLN A 154 0.04 3.44 4.35
N VAL A 155 -0.70 4.08 3.43
CA VAL A 155 -2.17 3.94 3.34
C VAL A 155 -2.56 2.46 3.13
N SER A 156 -1.76 1.72 2.36
CA SER A 156 -1.98 0.30 2.13
C SER A 156 -1.66 -0.54 3.38
N ASP A 157 -0.66 -0.15 4.19
CA ASP A 157 -0.33 -0.83 5.45
C ASP A 157 -1.49 -0.73 6.46
N GLU A 158 -2.22 0.38 6.51
CA GLU A 158 -3.38 0.57 7.40
C GLU A 158 -4.56 -0.34 7.01
N LEU A 159 -4.77 -0.59 5.71
CA LEU A 159 -5.81 -1.51 5.22
C LEU A 159 -5.46 -2.98 5.47
N ILE A 160 -4.16 -3.31 5.44
CA ILE A 160 -3.66 -4.68 5.55
C ILE A 160 -3.49 -5.10 7.03
N SER A 161 -3.09 -4.15 7.89
CA SER A 161 -2.76 -4.43 9.28
C SER A 161 -4.02 -4.56 10.13
N LYS A 162 -4.37 -5.80 10.51
CA LYS A 162 -5.34 -6.01 11.60
C LYS A 162 -4.77 -5.38 12.88
N PRO A 163 -5.56 -4.62 13.66
CA PRO A 163 -5.10 -4.07 14.92
C PRO A 163 -4.59 -5.22 15.80
N LYS A 164 -3.30 -5.18 16.12
CA LYS A 164 -2.64 -6.19 16.93
C LYS A 164 -3.12 -6.00 18.38
N GLN A 165 -4.28 -6.56 18.72
CA GLN A 165 -4.80 -6.50 20.09
C GLN A 165 -3.83 -7.22 21.02
N MET A 166 -3.20 -6.43 21.90
CA MET A 166 -2.47 -6.96 23.05
C MET A 166 -3.49 -7.49 24.08
N PRO A 167 -3.12 -8.49 24.91
CA PRO A 167 -3.96 -8.93 26.01
C PRO A 167 -4.34 -7.76 26.93
N ASP A 168 -5.61 -7.66 27.32
CA ASP A 168 -6.23 -6.52 28.04
C ASP A 168 -5.45 -6.00 29.27
N LYS A 169 -4.58 -6.83 29.84
CA LYS A 169 -3.83 -6.58 31.08
C LYS A 169 -2.70 -5.56 30.92
N PHE A 170 -2.32 -5.22 29.69
CA PHE A 170 -1.23 -4.27 29.37
C PHE A 170 -1.61 -3.26 28.28
N SER A 171 -2.91 -3.00 28.08
CA SER A 171 -3.35 -2.12 27.00
C SER A 171 -2.94 -0.67 27.28
N LEU A 172 -1.80 -0.26 26.72
CA LEU A 172 -1.47 1.14 26.50
C LEU A 172 -2.49 1.73 25.51
N PRO A 173 -2.79 3.04 25.57
CA PRO A 173 -3.54 3.69 24.50
C PRO A 173 -2.82 3.45 23.18
N SER A 174 -3.57 3.05 22.14
CA SER A 174 -3.03 2.71 20.83
C SER A 174 -2.30 3.93 20.25
N SER A 175 -0.98 3.96 20.36
CA SER A 175 -0.17 4.98 19.69
C SER A 175 -0.21 4.75 18.18
N PRO A 176 -0.35 5.80 17.36
CA PRO A 176 -0.28 5.63 15.91
C PRO A 176 1.05 4.97 15.51
N PRO A 177 1.04 4.05 14.53
CA PRO A 177 2.27 3.40 14.09
C PRO A 177 3.27 4.45 13.59
N ILE A 178 4.55 4.24 13.89
CA ILE A 178 5.63 5.07 13.35
C ILE A 178 5.59 4.97 11.82
N ILE A 179 5.71 6.09 11.11
CA ILE A 179 5.63 6.09 9.65
C ILE A 179 6.76 5.27 9.01
N LEU A 180 6.47 4.63 7.86
CA LEU A 180 7.42 3.72 7.19
C LEU A 180 8.82 4.30 6.97
N PRO A 181 8.98 5.52 6.41
CA PRO A 181 10.31 6.08 6.23
C PRO A 181 11.08 6.21 7.55
N MET A 182 10.39 6.60 8.63
CA MET A 182 11.02 6.77 9.95
C MET A 182 11.41 5.43 10.56
N GLN A 183 10.62 4.38 10.37
CA GLN A 183 11.01 3.03 10.83
C GLN A 183 12.36 2.62 10.23
N ILE A 184 12.56 2.86 8.94
CA ILE A 184 13.81 2.54 8.22
C ILE A 184 14.96 3.42 8.74
N MET A 185 14.76 4.74 8.83
CA MET A 185 15.79 5.67 9.33
C MET A 185 16.21 5.38 10.79
N LEU A 186 15.30 4.87 11.62
CA LEU A 186 15.56 4.54 13.02
C LEU A 186 16.29 3.20 13.20
N ALA A 187 16.23 2.27 12.23
CA ALA A 187 16.86 0.96 12.33
C ALA A 187 18.36 0.99 12.72
N PRO A 188 19.23 1.80 12.07
CA PRO A 188 20.64 1.88 12.45
C PRO A 188 20.85 2.47 13.85
N LEU A 189 20.00 3.42 14.28
CA LEU A 189 20.05 4.01 15.62
C LEU A 189 19.65 2.99 16.70
N GLN A 190 18.59 2.22 16.46
CA GLN A 190 18.17 1.15 17.37
C GLN A 190 19.25 0.07 17.51
N LYS A 191 19.90 -0.32 16.39
CA LYS A 191 21.00 -1.29 16.41
C LYS A 191 22.16 -0.80 17.26
N ARG A 192 22.54 0.48 17.12
CA ARG A 192 23.60 1.10 17.93
C ARG A 192 23.21 1.23 19.39
N PHE A 193 21.98 1.67 19.67
CA PHE A 193 21.46 1.73 21.03
C PHE A 193 21.57 0.36 21.72
N ARG A 194 21.07 -0.71 21.09
CA ARG A 194 21.25 -2.06 21.63
C ARG A 194 22.73 -2.42 21.82
N TYR A 195 23.57 -2.18 20.82
CA TYR A 195 25.01 -2.48 20.95
C TYR A 195 25.67 -1.76 22.15
N HIS A 196 25.37 -0.47 22.35
CA HIS A 196 25.99 0.32 23.41
C HIS A 196 25.40 0.06 24.81
N PHE A 197 24.09 -0.19 24.90
CA PHE A 197 23.37 -0.29 26.17
C PHE A 197 23.07 -1.72 26.62
N THR A 198 23.10 -2.71 25.72
CA THR A 198 22.86 -4.12 26.05
C THR A 198 24.05 -5.03 25.72
N GLY A 199 25.13 -4.49 25.16
CA GLY A 199 26.34 -5.25 24.85
C GLY A 199 27.24 -5.49 26.08
N ASN A 200 28.00 -6.58 26.05
CA ASN A 200 28.94 -6.96 27.13
C ASN A 200 30.12 -5.98 27.31
N ARG A 201 30.35 -5.06 26.37
CA ARG A 201 31.31 -3.96 26.50
C ARG A 201 30.56 -2.69 26.91
N GLN A 202 30.77 -2.22 28.14
CA GLN A 202 30.24 -0.94 28.59
C GLN A 202 30.89 0.20 27.79
N THR A 203 30.16 0.73 26.81
CA THR A 203 30.48 1.98 26.11
C THR A 203 29.72 3.18 26.69
N ASN A 204 28.89 2.96 27.71
CA ASN A 204 28.17 3.99 28.45
C ASN A 204 28.94 4.33 29.73
N LEU A 205 29.99 5.14 29.62
CA LEU A 205 30.61 5.78 30.78
C LEU A 205 29.83 7.06 31.11
N LEU A 206 29.39 7.21 32.37
CA LEU A 206 28.67 8.38 32.88
C LEU A 206 29.45 9.71 32.79
N SER A 207 30.70 9.70 32.34
CA SER A 207 31.58 10.88 32.28
C SER A 207 31.51 11.66 30.97
N LYS A 208 30.39 11.60 30.23
CA LYS A 208 30.14 12.42 29.05
C LYS A 208 28.97 13.35 29.27
#